data_AF-A0A7C0W5F7-F1
#
_entry.id   AF-A0A7C0W5F7-F1
#
_cell.length_a   1.000
_cell.length_b   1.000
_cell.length_c   1.000
_cell.angle_alpha   90.00
_cell.angle_beta   90.00
_cell.angle_gamma   90.00
#
_symmetry.space_group_name_H-M   'P 1'
#
loop_
_entity.id
_entity.type
_entity.pdbx_description
1 polymer ?
#
loop_
_entity_poly.entity_id
_entity_poly.type
_entity_poly.pdbx_seq_one_letter_code
_entity_poly.pdbx_strand_id
1 'polypeptide(L)'
;GPRRIADQWQITLPAGYSGRLTGRVLLGGVRAGLGPLGRFSTGHWVMLVAGLVAVVLNFAYLRSQQNTVSVAVAAEDISAGARLEADMVRFTPVHAQSDVEDRMVRTGELDGLIGMVVTRSISSGTLLSERDFVMLSSTVRAMSIPVDPEHAVGGALRPGDRVDVLQSADGIARYVLVGAEVLMVGDGTGGALGGAGRYAVTVALDAESALEVAAALSEGTLDLVRSTGSAPPSVLVYPPDAKP
;
A
#
# COMPACT_ATOMS: atom_id res chain seq x y z
N GLY A 1 67.40 -67.78 -4.43
CA GLY A 1 65.93 -67.73 -4.25
C GLY A 1 65.53 -66.28 -4.02
N PRO A 2 64.36 -65.80 -4.47
CA PRO A 2 63.06 -66.48 -4.35
C PRO A 2 62.30 -66.66 -5.67
N ARG A 3 61.13 -67.28 -5.54
CA ARG A 3 60.31 -68.00 -6.52
C ARG A 3 59.44 -67.05 -7.35
N ARG A 4 59.33 -67.32 -8.66
CA ARG A 4 58.25 -66.77 -9.51
C ARG A 4 56.98 -67.54 -9.18
N ILE A 5 55.99 -66.85 -8.64
CA ILE A 5 54.62 -67.36 -8.53
C ILE A 5 53.96 -67.02 -9.87
N ALA A 6 53.70 -68.07 -10.65
CA ALA A 6 52.94 -67.98 -11.88
C ALA A 6 51.46 -68.10 -11.51
N ASP A 7 50.78 -66.95 -11.41
CA ASP A 7 49.32 -66.95 -11.29
C ASP A 7 48.72 -67.12 -12.69
N GLN A 8 48.39 -68.38 -12.95
CA GLN A 8 47.72 -68.89 -14.13
C GLN A 8 46.23 -68.55 -14.02
N TRP A 9 45.78 -67.52 -14.73
CA TRP A 9 44.36 -67.22 -14.84
C TRP A 9 43.72 -68.06 -15.95
N GLN A 10 42.91 -69.06 -15.56
CA GLN A 10 42.03 -69.78 -16.47
C GLN A 10 40.77 -68.95 -16.72
N ILE A 11 40.59 -68.45 -17.93
CA ILE A 11 39.32 -67.88 -18.38
C ILE A 11 38.48 -69.03 -18.94
N THR A 12 37.48 -69.44 -18.17
CA THR A 12 36.46 -70.41 -18.62
C THR A 12 35.53 -69.70 -19.59
N LEU A 13 35.66 -69.98 -20.88
CA LEU A 13 34.74 -69.51 -21.91
C LEU A 13 33.54 -70.48 -21.99
N PRO A 14 32.29 -70.00 -22.08
CA PRO A 14 31.13 -70.85 -22.33
C PRO A 14 31.28 -71.57 -23.68
N ALA A 15 30.86 -72.83 -23.72
CA ALA A 15 31.01 -73.72 -24.86
C ALA A 15 30.38 -73.12 -26.13
N GLY A 16 31.19 -72.98 -27.20
CA GLY A 16 30.65 -72.68 -28.53
C GLY A 16 31.50 -71.84 -29.49
N TYR A 17 32.65 -71.29 -29.08
CA TYR A 17 33.47 -70.49 -30.00
C TYR A 17 34.97 -70.81 -29.92
N SER A 18 35.50 -71.37 -31.01
CA SER A 18 36.94 -71.49 -31.28
C SER A 18 37.39 -70.27 -32.08
N GLY A 19 38.27 -69.46 -31.49
CA GLY A 19 38.89 -68.33 -32.18
C GLY A 19 40.35 -68.22 -31.78
N ARG A 20 41.27 -68.42 -32.74
CA ARG A 20 42.70 -68.12 -32.59
C ARG A 20 42.87 -66.60 -32.62
N LEU A 21 43.22 -66.00 -31.49
CA LEU A 21 43.71 -64.61 -31.46
C LEU A 21 45.23 -64.61 -31.40
N THR A 22 45.84 -64.37 -32.56
CA THR A 22 47.28 -64.09 -32.70
C THR A 22 47.49 -62.62 -32.33
N GLY A 23 47.81 -62.36 -31.06
CA GLY A 23 48.14 -61.02 -30.58
C GLY A 23 49.64 -60.85 -30.33
N ARG A 24 50.32 -60.10 -31.20
CA ARG A 24 51.74 -59.74 -31.06
C ARG A 24 51.86 -58.63 -30.01
N VAL A 25 52.41 -58.96 -28.84
CA VAL A 25 52.68 -57.99 -27.77
C VAL A 25 53.82 -57.07 -28.20
N LEU A 26 53.47 -55.87 -28.66
CA LEU A 26 54.42 -54.75 -28.79
C LEU A 26 54.48 -54.06 -27.43
N LEU A 27 55.63 -54.18 -26.75
CA LEU A 27 55.99 -53.37 -25.59
C LEU A 27 56.02 -51.89 -26.01
N GLY A 28 54.89 -51.21 -25.88
CA GLY A 28 54.81 -49.76 -25.91
C GLY A 28 55.21 -49.21 -24.56
N GLY A 29 56.43 -48.68 -24.46
CA GLY A 29 56.94 -48.05 -23.25
C GLY A 29 56.00 -46.95 -22.77
N VAL A 30 55.47 -47.10 -21.57
CA VAL A 30 54.80 -46.00 -20.86
C VAL A 30 55.90 -45.06 -20.39
N ARG A 31 56.31 -44.13 -21.25
CA ARG A 31 56.88 -42.88 -20.78
C ARG A 31 55.76 -42.17 -20.04
N ALA A 32 55.77 -42.28 -18.71
CA ALA A 32 55.02 -41.38 -17.85
C ALA A 32 55.58 -39.97 -18.08
N GLY A 33 55.04 -39.30 -19.10
CA GLY A 33 55.16 -37.86 -19.24
C GLY A 33 54.37 -37.27 -18.09
N LEU A 34 55.07 -36.88 -17.04
CA LEU A 34 54.63 -35.82 -16.15
C LEU A 34 54.41 -34.60 -17.05
N GLY A 35 53.15 -34.37 -17.44
CA GLY A 35 52.73 -33.14 -18.08
C GLY A 35 53.15 -31.97 -17.20
N PRO A 36 53.57 -30.83 -17.79
CA PRO A 36 54.09 -29.72 -17.02
C PRO A 36 53.04 -29.31 -16.00
N LEU A 37 53.41 -29.27 -14.72
CA LEU A 37 52.67 -28.52 -13.70
C LEU A 37 52.45 -27.14 -14.29
N GLY A 38 51.22 -26.93 -14.76
CA GLY A 38 50.83 -25.81 -15.58
C GLY A 38 51.15 -24.54 -14.82
N ARG A 39 52.08 -23.77 -15.37
CA ARG A 39 52.34 -22.39 -15.00
C ARG A 39 50.95 -21.74 -14.88
N PHE A 40 50.56 -21.31 -13.67
CA PHE A 40 49.29 -20.62 -13.47
C PHE A 40 49.28 -19.40 -14.39
N SER A 41 48.68 -19.56 -15.57
CA SER A 41 48.54 -18.49 -16.55
C SER A 41 47.65 -17.42 -15.93
N THR A 42 47.96 -16.16 -16.18
CA THR A 42 47.14 -15.00 -15.80
C THR A 42 45.65 -15.21 -16.14
N GLY A 43 45.34 -15.98 -17.18
CA GLY A 43 43.96 -16.36 -17.53
C GLY A 43 43.22 -17.17 -16.45
N HIS A 44 43.89 -18.08 -15.74
CA HIS A 44 43.25 -18.85 -14.66
C HIS A 44 42.94 -17.95 -13.46
N TRP A 45 43.82 -16.99 -13.16
CA TRP A 45 43.58 -15.98 -12.13
C TRP A 45 42.38 -15.10 -12.46
N VAL A 46 42.27 -14.65 -13.73
CA VAL A 46 41.12 -13.87 -14.19
C VAL A 46 39.82 -14.67 -14.06
N MET A 47 39.82 -15.96 -14.41
CA MET A 47 38.63 -16.81 -14.29
C MET A 47 38.20 -17.01 -12.82
N LEU A 48 39.16 -17.20 -11.92
CA LEU A 48 38.88 -17.33 -10.48
C LEU A 48 38.33 -16.03 -9.89
N VAL A 49 38.90 -14.88 -10.26
CA VAL A 49 38.42 -13.57 -9.80
C VAL A 49 37.02 -13.29 -10.34
N ALA A 50 36.78 -13.54 -11.63
CA ALA A 50 35.46 -13.35 -12.24
C ALA A 50 34.40 -14.25 -11.60
N GLY A 51 34.73 -15.52 -11.33
CA GLY A 51 33.84 -16.44 -10.61
C GLY A 51 33.53 -15.97 -9.19
N LEU A 52 34.55 -15.50 -8.45
CA LEU A 52 34.35 -14.96 -7.10
C LEU A 52 33.46 -13.71 -7.10
N VAL A 53 33.70 -12.78 -8.05
CA VAL A 53 32.88 -11.57 -8.21
C VAL A 53 31.43 -11.94 -8.55
N ALA A 54 31.21 -12.90 -9.45
CA ALA A 54 29.87 -13.38 -9.77
C ALA A 54 29.15 -13.98 -8.56
N VAL A 55 29.86 -14.76 -7.73
CA VAL A 55 29.31 -15.31 -6.48
C VAL A 55 28.95 -14.20 -5.49
N VAL A 56 29.82 -13.21 -5.30
CA VAL A 56 29.58 -12.08 -4.38
C VAL A 56 28.40 -11.23 -4.87
N LEU A 57 28.33 -10.92 -6.16
CA LEU A 57 27.24 -10.15 -6.74
C LEU A 57 25.91 -10.91 -6.64
N ASN A 58 25.90 -12.21 -6.95
CA ASN A 58 24.71 -13.05 -6.81
C ASN A 58 24.26 -13.14 -5.34
N PHE A 59 25.20 -13.29 -4.41
CA PHE A 59 24.89 -13.30 -2.98
C PHE A 59 24.35 -11.95 -2.51
N ALA A 60 24.94 -10.84 -2.94
CA ALA A 60 24.46 -9.49 -2.63
C ALA A 60 23.06 -9.25 -3.17
N TYR A 61 22.78 -9.67 -4.42
CA TYR A 61 21.47 -9.58 -5.05
C TYR A 61 20.40 -10.41 -4.32
N LEU A 62 20.72 -11.67 -3.98
CA LEU A 62 19.84 -12.53 -3.19
C LEU A 62 19.61 -11.99 -1.77
N ARG A 63 20.60 -11.28 -1.21
CA ARG A 63 20.48 -10.64 0.10
C ARG A 63 19.64 -9.37 0.04
N SER A 64 19.72 -8.58 -1.04
CA SER A 64 18.84 -7.41 -1.22
C SER A 64 17.37 -7.80 -1.44
N GLN A 65 17.12 -8.97 -2.05
CA GLN A 65 15.77 -9.53 -2.22
C GLN A 65 15.12 -9.99 -0.89
N GLN A 66 15.90 -10.16 0.18
CA GLN A 66 15.40 -10.60 1.49
C GLN A 66 14.97 -9.44 2.40
N ASN A 67 14.99 -8.20 1.90
CA ASN A 67 14.51 -7.05 2.65
C ASN A 67 12.98 -7.10 2.74
N THR A 68 12.49 -7.62 3.86
CA THR A 68 11.07 -7.61 4.22
C THR A 68 10.78 -6.38 5.06
N VAL A 69 9.67 -5.71 4.78
CA VAL A 69 9.20 -4.55 5.55
C VAL A 69 8.04 -5.00 6.42
N SER A 70 8.08 -4.61 7.69
CA SER A 70 7.00 -4.86 8.65
C SER A 70 5.90 -3.81 8.45
N VAL A 71 4.73 -4.25 7.98
CA VAL A 71 3.57 -3.38 7.74
C VAL A 71 2.43 -3.70 8.71
N ALA A 72 1.66 -2.68 9.07
CA ALA A 72 0.51 -2.82 9.94
C ALA A 72 -0.69 -3.42 9.19
N VAL A 73 -1.33 -4.39 9.85
CA VAL A 73 -2.49 -5.13 9.34
C VAL A 73 -3.55 -5.18 10.44
N ALA A 74 -4.83 -5.10 10.08
CA ALA A 74 -5.91 -5.28 11.03
C ALA A 74 -5.88 -6.69 11.64
N ALA A 75 -5.81 -6.79 12.97
CA ALA A 75 -5.86 -8.05 13.70
C ALA A 75 -7.27 -8.65 13.70
N GLU A 76 -8.28 -7.78 13.78
CA GLU A 76 -9.71 -8.09 13.80
C GLU A 76 -10.50 -7.17 12.85
N ASP A 77 -11.82 -7.35 12.78
CA ASP A 77 -12.68 -6.45 12.01
C ASP A 77 -12.88 -5.14 12.79
N ILE A 78 -12.39 -4.04 12.22
CA ILE A 78 -12.48 -2.71 12.84
C ILE A 78 -13.62 -1.96 12.16
N SER A 79 -14.62 -1.56 12.95
CA SER A 79 -15.79 -0.84 12.45
C SER A 79 -15.46 0.61 12.12
N ALA A 80 -16.12 1.18 11.10
CA ALA A 80 -16.09 2.62 10.88
C ALA A 80 -16.55 3.37 12.16
N GLY A 81 -15.83 4.41 12.54
CA GLY A 81 -16.08 5.17 13.77
C GLY A 81 -15.42 4.59 15.02
N ALA A 82 -14.81 3.40 14.95
CA ALA A 82 -14.05 2.85 16.07
C ALA A 82 -12.76 3.67 16.29
N ARG A 83 -12.33 3.73 17.55
CA ARG A 83 -11.03 4.28 17.91
C ARG A 83 -9.97 3.21 17.72
N LEU A 84 -8.86 3.55 17.06
CA LEU A 84 -7.76 2.62 16.86
C LEU A 84 -7.04 2.36 18.20
N GLU A 85 -7.02 1.09 18.60
CA GLU A 85 -6.27 0.60 19.75
C GLU A 85 -5.08 -0.25 19.29
N ALA A 86 -4.06 -0.36 20.13
CA ALA A 86 -2.81 -1.03 19.75
C ALA A 86 -2.97 -2.55 19.56
N ASP A 87 -3.96 -3.15 20.22
CA ASP A 87 -4.29 -4.58 20.13
C ASP A 87 -5.07 -4.95 18.85
N MET A 88 -5.73 -3.97 18.22
CA MET A 88 -6.40 -4.12 16.92
C MET A 88 -5.43 -4.25 15.74
N VAL A 89 -4.13 -4.06 15.96
CA VAL A 89 -3.10 -4.03 14.91
C VAL A 89 -2.12 -5.17 15.10
N ARG A 90 -1.85 -5.91 14.02
CA ARG A 90 -0.76 -6.87 13.95
C ARG A 90 0.23 -6.47 12.86
N PHE A 91 1.50 -6.74 13.08
CA PHE A 91 2.54 -6.51 12.09
C PHE A 91 2.83 -7.79 11.29
N THR A 92 2.81 -7.69 9.96
CA THR A 92 3.13 -8.81 9.07
C THR A 92 4.32 -8.41 8.18
N PRO A 93 5.35 -9.26 8.07
CA PRO A 93 6.45 -9.01 7.14
C PRO A 93 5.97 -9.24 5.70
N VAL A 94 6.13 -8.23 4.84
CA VAL A 94 5.75 -8.33 3.42
C VAL A 94 6.98 -8.06 2.56
N HIS A 95 7.09 -8.81 1.46
CA HIS A 95 8.12 -8.58 0.45
C HIS A 95 7.75 -7.31 -0.30
N ALA A 96 8.53 -6.26 -0.11
CA ALA A 96 8.22 -4.97 -0.68
C ALA A 96 8.53 -5.01 -2.19
N GLN A 97 7.48 -5.09 -3.01
CA GLN A 97 7.54 -4.66 -4.40
C GLN A 97 7.15 -3.18 -4.41
N SER A 98 8.07 -2.36 -4.92
CA SER A 98 8.33 -0.94 -4.63
C SER A 98 7.20 0.09 -4.82
N ASP A 99 5.96 -0.30 -5.06
CA ASP A 99 4.92 0.65 -5.51
C ASP A 99 3.80 0.88 -4.47
N VAL A 100 3.84 0.19 -3.33
CA VAL A 100 2.83 0.31 -2.26
C VAL A 100 3.43 0.82 -0.93
N GLU A 101 4.72 1.17 -0.93
CA GLU A 101 5.52 1.45 0.26
C GLU A 101 5.27 2.81 0.93
N ASP A 102 4.82 3.81 0.16
CA ASP A 102 4.64 5.19 0.63
C ASP A 102 3.26 5.45 1.27
N ARG A 103 2.38 4.45 1.30
CA ARG A 103 1.00 4.60 1.79
C ARG A 103 0.63 3.66 2.93
N MET A 104 1.55 2.79 3.34
CA MET A 104 1.33 1.82 4.40
C MET A 104 1.93 2.29 5.71
N VAL A 105 1.22 2.01 6.79
CA VAL A 105 1.68 2.30 8.15
C VAL A 105 2.77 1.30 8.55
N ARG A 106 3.94 1.82 8.93
CA ARG A 106 5.08 1.04 9.42
C ARG A 106 5.07 0.96 10.94
N THR A 107 5.88 0.04 11.50
CA THR A 107 5.97 -0.15 12.96
C THR A 107 6.31 1.13 13.74
N GLY A 108 7.09 2.06 13.18
CA GLY A 108 7.43 3.32 13.83
C GLY A 108 6.36 4.42 13.74
N GLU A 109 5.34 4.25 12.90
CA GLU A 109 4.30 5.26 12.63
C GLU A 109 3.01 4.97 13.41
N LEU A 110 2.85 3.75 13.93
CA LEU A 110 1.64 3.31 14.63
C LEU A 110 1.32 4.19 15.84
N ASP A 111 2.32 4.58 16.64
CA ASP A 111 2.13 5.39 17.85
C ASP A 111 1.43 6.72 17.57
N GLY A 112 1.62 7.30 16.37
CA GLY A 112 0.95 8.52 15.95
C GLY A 112 -0.52 8.32 15.57
N LEU A 113 -0.92 7.09 15.25
CA LEU A 113 -2.27 6.72 14.81
C LEU A 113 -3.13 6.16 15.94
N ILE A 114 -2.53 5.68 17.03
CA ILE A 114 -3.28 5.21 18.20
C ILE A 114 -4.19 6.33 18.72
N GLY A 115 -5.47 6.02 18.93
CA GLY A 115 -6.48 6.98 19.36
C GLY A 115 -7.17 7.74 18.22
N MET A 116 -6.74 7.59 16.97
CA MET A 116 -7.47 8.11 15.81
C MET A 116 -8.75 7.31 15.53
N VAL A 117 -9.66 7.88 14.75
CA VAL A 117 -10.92 7.22 14.32
C VAL A 117 -10.74 6.59 12.96
N VAL A 118 -11.25 5.37 12.82
CA VAL A 118 -11.30 4.69 11.53
C VAL A 118 -12.43 5.24 10.65
N THR A 119 -12.13 5.71 9.44
CA THR A 119 -13.09 6.37 8.55
C THR A 119 -14.00 5.40 7.78
N ARG A 120 -13.58 4.14 7.64
CA ARG A 120 -14.32 3.08 6.94
C ARG A 120 -14.14 1.75 7.67
N SER A 121 -15.02 0.79 7.44
CA SER A 121 -14.84 -0.55 8.02
C SER A 121 -13.63 -1.26 7.38
N ILE A 122 -12.80 -1.87 8.21
CA ILE A 122 -11.59 -2.59 7.81
C ILE A 122 -11.72 -4.04 8.26
N SER A 123 -11.67 -4.99 7.32
CA SER A 123 -11.71 -6.41 7.65
C SER A 123 -10.37 -6.90 8.19
N SER A 124 -10.41 -7.89 9.07
CA SER A 124 -9.21 -8.59 9.57
C SER A 124 -8.31 -9.02 8.41
N GLY A 125 -7.01 -8.80 8.55
CA GLY A 125 -6.03 -9.11 7.52
C GLY A 125 -5.86 -8.04 6.44
N THR A 126 -6.63 -6.95 6.48
CA THR A 126 -6.44 -5.82 5.57
C THR A 126 -5.27 -4.95 6.00
N LEU A 127 -4.49 -4.49 5.03
CA LEU A 127 -3.38 -3.55 5.25
C LEU A 127 -3.91 -2.18 5.68
N LEU A 128 -3.28 -1.58 6.70
CA LEU A 128 -3.66 -0.27 7.20
C LEU A 128 -2.92 0.84 6.45
N SER A 129 -3.66 1.86 6.01
CA SER A 129 -3.12 3.08 5.44
C SER A 129 -3.41 4.26 6.35
N GLU A 130 -2.53 5.27 6.39
CA GLU A 130 -2.77 6.51 7.15
C GLU A 130 -4.11 7.18 6.79
N ARG A 131 -4.56 7.02 5.54
CA ARG A 131 -5.82 7.57 5.02
C ARG A 131 -7.07 6.92 5.62
N ASP A 132 -6.91 5.76 6.25
CA ASP A 132 -8.01 5.09 6.94
C ASP A 132 -8.32 5.74 8.29
N PHE A 133 -7.45 6.66 8.75
CA PHE A 133 -7.55 7.28 10.07
C PHE A 133 -7.74 8.79 9.98
N VAL A 134 -8.54 9.31 10.89
CA VAL A 134 -8.67 10.75 11.13
C VAL A 134 -8.47 11.01 12.61
N MET A 135 -7.75 12.08 12.93
CA MET A 135 -7.59 12.49 14.31
C MET A 135 -8.95 12.84 14.89
N LEU A 136 -9.28 12.26 16.05
CA LEU A 136 -10.39 12.67 16.90
C LEU A 136 -10.14 14.10 17.35
N SER A 137 -10.48 15.09 16.52
CA SER A 137 -10.85 16.38 17.07
C SER A 137 -12.17 16.12 17.80
N SER A 138 -12.16 16.21 19.12
CA SER A 138 -13.28 15.92 20.03
C SER A 138 -14.55 16.75 19.77
N THR A 139 -14.57 17.51 18.68
CA THR A 139 -15.55 18.54 18.39
C THR A 139 -16.15 18.36 16.99
N VAL A 140 -15.57 17.58 16.08
CA VAL A 140 -16.01 17.57 14.68
C VAL A 140 -16.82 16.31 14.35
N ARG A 141 -18.10 16.52 14.05
CA ARG A 141 -19.06 15.56 13.48
C ARG A 141 -19.13 15.74 11.97
N ALA A 142 -19.77 14.80 11.28
CA ALA A 142 -20.05 14.91 9.85
C ALA A 142 -21.56 14.99 9.63
N MET A 143 -22.01 15.90 8.77
CA MET A 143 -23.41 16.02 8.35
C MET A 143 -23.48 16.15 6.84
N SER A 144 -24.38 15.37 6.22
CA SER A 144 -24.68 15.46 4.80
C SER A 144 -25.77 16.51 4.58
N ILE A 145 -25.47 17.48 3.72
CA ILE A 145 -26.36 18.58 3.34
C ILE A 145 -26.84 18.32 1.91
N PRO A 146 -28.13 17.99 1.71
CA PRO A 146 -28.69 17.90 0.37
C PRO A 146 -28.78 19.30 -0.23
N VAL A 147 -28.23 19.48 -1.43
CA VAL A 147 -28.20 20.78 -2.12
C VAL A 147 -28.13 20.55 -3.61
N ASP A 148 -28.72 21.44 -4.42
CA ASP A 148 -28.55 21.35 -5.87
C ASP A 148 -27.17 21.89 -6.30
N PRO A 149 -26.56 21.37 -7.37
CA PRO A 149 -25.24 21.82 -7.82
C PRO A 149 -25.16 23.33 -8.07
N GLU A 150 -26.24 23.96 -8.53
CA GLU A 150 -26.34 25.41 -8.74
C GLU A 150 -26.17 26.23 -7.46
N HIS A 151 -26.58 25.65 -6.32
CA HIS A 151 -26.43 26.20 -4.97
C HIS A 151 -25.15 25.73 -4.28
N ALA A 152 -24.27 24.99 -4.97
CA ALA A 152 -23.05 24.42 -4.41
C ALA A 152 -21.83 24.63 -5.32
N VAL A 153 -21.55 25.89 -5.65
CA VAL A 153 -20.42 26.30 -6.52
C VAL A 153 -20.46 25.58 -7.88
N GLY A 154 -21.66 25.43 -8.45
CA GLY A 154 -21.87 24.70 -9.71
C GLY A 154 -21.53 23.21 -9.64
N GLY A 155 -21.56 22.60 -8.44
CA GLY A 155 -21.17 21.21 -8.21
C GLY A 155 -19.66 20.96 -8.25
N ALA A 156 -18.84 22.03 -8.25
CA ALA A 156 -17.39 21.92 -8.38
C ALA A 156 -16.65 21.70 -7.04
N LEU A 157 -17.38 21.47 -5.95
CA LEU A 157 -16.82 21.20 -4.63
C LEU A 157 -16.09 19.86 -4.62
N ARG A 158 -15.01 19.78 -3.84
CA ARG A 158 -14.19 18.58 -3.68
C ARG A 158 -13.90 18.33 -2.19
N PRO A 159 -13.66 17.07 -1.79
CA PRO A 159 -13.11 16.77 -0.47
C PRO A 159 -11.85 17.61 -0.18
N GLY A 160 -11.79 18.21 1.00
CA GLY A 160 -10.74 19.14 1.42
C GLY A 160 -11.02 20.63 1.13
N ASP A 161 -12.05 20.96 0.34
CA ASP A 161 -12.49 22.35 0.19
C ASP A 161 -13.05 22.89 1.51
N ARG A 162 -12.96 24.21 1.72
CA ARG A 162 -13.67 24.90 2.80
C ARG A 162 -14.88 25.65 2.26
N VAL A 163 -16.00 25.54 2.98
CA VAL A 163 -17.27 26.15 2.59
C VAL A 163 -17.93 26.87 3.75
N ASP A 164 -18.65 27.93 3.40
CA ASP A 164 -19.62 28.60 4.24
C ASP A 164 -21.02 28.16 3.80
N VAL A 165 -21.91 27.95 4.76
CA VAL A 165 -23.32 27.60 4.53
C VAL A 165 -24.17 28.82 4.82
N LEU A 166 -24.89 29.29 3.81
CA LEU A 166 -25.88 30.35 3.94
C LEU A 166 -27.27 29.76 3.86
N GLN A 167 -28.20 30.33 4.61
CA GLN A 167 -29.63 30.08 4.46
C GLN A 167 -30.29 31.31 3.87
N SER A 168 -31.16 31.09 2.89
CA SER A 168 -32.12 32.08 2.42
C SER A 168 -33.54 31.63 2.77
N ALA A 169 -34.23 32.41 3.59
CA ALA A 169 -35.62 32.18 4.00
C ALA A 169 -36.33 33.54 4.15
N ASP A 170 -37.58 33.64 3.70
CA ASP A 170 -38.40 34.86 3.80
C ASP A 170 -37.74 36.15 3.29
N GLY A 171 -36.87 36.04 2.28
CA GLY A 171 -36.12 37.17 1.72
C GLY A 171 -34.94 37.63 2.57
N ILE A 172 -34.59 36.89 3.62
CA ILE A 172 -33.45 37.12 4.51
C ILE A 172 -32.37 36.09 4.18
N ALA A 173 -31.16 36.54 3.90
CA ALA A 173 -30.00 35.68 3.75
C ALA A 173 -29.13 35.75 5.01
N ARG A 174 -28.75 34.60 5.59
CA ARG A 174 -27.89 34.55 6.77
C ARG A 174 -26.84 33.46 6.71
N TYR A 175 -25.71 33.68 7.36
CA TYR A 175 -24.71 32.63 7.57
C TYR A 175 -25.16 31.69 8.69
N VAL A 176 -25.09 30.39 8.42
CA VAL A 176 -25.40 29.31 9.37
C VAL A 176 -24.13 28.61 9.82
N LEU A 177 -23.17 28.47 8.92
CA LEU A 177 -21.88 27.83 9.20
C LEU A 177 -20.79 28.51 8.39
N VAL A 178 -19.61 28.70 8.97
CA VAL A 178 -18.48 29.38 8.33
C VAL A 178 -17.23 28.51 8.41
N GLY A 179 -16.55 28.31 7.28
CA GLY A 179 -15.25 27.66 7.20
C GLY A 179 -15.25 26.14 7.39
N ALA A 180 -16.39 25.48 7.20
CA ALA A 180 -16.53 24.04 7.33
C ALA A 180 -15.75 23.30 6.25
N GLU A 181 -15.11 22.19 6.62
CA GLU A 181 -14.36 21.36 5.69
C GLU A 181 -15.29 20.38 4.98
N VAL A 182 -15.19 20.28 3.66
CA VAL A 182 -15.90 19.29 2.86
C VAL A 182 -15.18 17.95 3.02
N LEU A 183 -15.88 16.97 3.57
CA LEU A 183 -15.37 15.61 3.77
C LEU A 183 -15.66 14.71 2.57
N MET A 184 -16.84 14.88 1.96
CA MET A 184 -17.30 14.06 0.84
C MET A 184 -18.29 14.83 -0.02
N VAL A 185 -18.34 14.53 -1.32
CA VAL A 185 -19.35 15.03 -2.25
C VAL A 185 -20.01 13.83 -2.93
N GLY A 186 -21.32 13.72 -2.80
CA GLY A 186 -22.14 12.74 -3.51
C GLY A 186 -22.74 13.38 -4.76
N ASP A 187 -22.53 12.77 -5.91
CA ASP A 187 -22.98 13.26 -7.23
C ASP A 187 -24.40 12.80 -7.59
N GLY A 188 -25.11 12.18 -6.65
CA GLY A 188 -26.44 11.65 -6.88
C GLY A 188 -26.48 10.38 -7.74
N THR A 189 -25.32 9.86 -8.16
CA THR A 189 -25.26 8.54 -8.81
C THR A 189 -25.41 7.47 -7.73
N GLY A 190 -26.65 6.99 -7.56
CA GLY A 190 -26.93 5.90 -6.62
C GLY A 190 -26.04 4.70 -6.92
N GLY A 191 -25.38 4.16 -5.89
CA GLY A 191 -24.75 2.85 -5.97
C GLY A 191 -25.78 1.77 -6.36
N ALA A 192 -25.30 0.54 -6.61
CA ALA A 192 -26.04 -0.60 -7.18
C ALA A 192 -27.39 -1.02 -6.52
N LEU A 193 -27.85 -0.28 -5.51
CA LEU A 193 -29.13 -0.41 -4.83
C LEU A 193 -29.97 0.88 -4.97
N GLY A 194 -30.29 1.28 -6.21
CA GLY A 194 -31.60 1.82 -6.60
C GLY A 194 -32.18 3.09 -5.94
N GLY A 195 -31.38 3.96 -5.33
CA GLY A 195 -31.84 5.30 -4.93
C GLY A 195 -31.53 6.34 -6.01
N ALA A 196 -32.52 7.14 -6.44
CA ALA A 196 -32.25 8.38 -7.16
C ALA A 196 -31.51 9.31 -6.20
N GLY A 197 -30.18 9.27 -6.24
CA GLY A 197 -29.35 10.09 -5.38
C GLY A 197 -29.54 11.55 -5.76
N ARG A 198 -29.74 12.41 -4.77
CA ARG A 198 -29.62 13.86 -4.95
C ARG A 198 -28.18 14.24 -4.65
N TYR A 199 -27.70 15.31 -5.29
CA TYR A 199 -26.39 15.86 -4.96
C TYR A 199 -26.37 16.24 -3.48
N ALA A 200 -25.31 15.88 -2.78
CA ALA A 200 -25.17 16.14 -1.35
C ALA A 200 -23.71 16.37 -0.99
N VAL A 201 -23.47 17.28 -0.06
CA VAL A 201 -22.14 17.61 0.43
C VAL A 201 -22.05 17.26 1.91
N THR A 202 -21.13 16.38 2.26
CA THR A 202 -20.85 16.04 3.66
C THR A 202 -19.78 16.99 4.18
N VAL A 203 -20.11 17.74 5.22
CA VAL A 203 -19.20 18.71 5.86
C VAL A 203 -18.87 18.33 7.28
N ALA A 204 -17.70 18.78 7.74
CA ALA A 204 -17.23 18.70 9.12
C ALA A 204 -17.75 19.89 9.92
N LEU A 205 -18.41 19.63 11.05
CA LEU A 205 -19.04 20.64 11.91
C LEU A 205 -19.21 20.14 13.35
N ASP A 206 -19.36 21.02 14.32
CA ASP A 206 -19.58 20.63 15.72
C ASP A 206 -21.05 20.32 16.06
N ALA A 207 -21.32 19.97 17.32
CA ALA A 207 -22.66 19.60 17.76
C ALA A 207 -23.68 20.75 17.64
N GLU A 208 -23.28 21.96 18.00
CA GLU A 208 -24.14 23.15 17.98
C GLU A 208 -24.40 23.56 16.53
N SER A 209 -23.33 23.66 15.74
CA SER A 209 -23.41 23.89 14.29
C SER A 209 -24.29 22.86 13.58
N ALA A 210 -24.27 21.58 13.99
CA ALA A 210 -25.13 20.55 13.41
C ALA A 210 -26.62 20.78 13.68
N LEU A 211 -26.97 21.28 14.87
CA LEU A 211 -28.35 21.65 15.18
C LEU A 211 -28.80 22.86 14.36
N GLU A 212 -27.93 23.87 14.20
CA GLU A 212 -28.23 25.06 13.41
C GLU A 212 -28.44 24.74 11.92
N VAL A 213 -27.57 23.91 11.33
CA VAL A 213 -27.70 23.47 9.94
C VAL A 213 -28.96 22.61 9.76
N ALA A 214 -29.29 21.74 10.73
CA ALA A 214 -30.51 20.92 10.68
C ALA A 214 -31.80 21.77 10.74
N ALA A 215 -31.82 22.79 11.59
CA ALA A 215 -32.92 23.75 11.64
C ALA A 215 -33.02 24.52 10.32
N ALA A 216 -31.89 25.01 9.80
CA ALA A 216 -31.86 25.79 8.58
C ALA A 216 -32.34 25.00 7.34
N LEU A 217 -32.00 23.70 7.28
CA LEU A 217 -32.50 22.77 6.25
C LEU A 217 -34.02 22.59 6.27
N SER A 218 -34.66 22.75 7.42
CA SER A 218 -36.11 22.57 7.55
C SER A 218 -36.90 23.84 7.21
N GLU A 219 -36.25 25.00 7.27
CA GLU A 219 -36.90 26.31 7.18
C GLU A 219 -36.71 27.02 5.83
N GLY A 220 -35.70 26.65 5.03
CA GLY A 220 -35.43 27.36 3.79
C GLY A 220 -34.41 26.69 2.87
N THR A 221 -33.91 27.46 1.90
CA THR A 221 -32.90 27.01 0.93
C THR A 221 -31.50 27.27 1.48
N LEU A 222 -30.58 26.32 1.26
CA LEU A 222 -29.17 26.48 1.60
C LEU A 222 -28.31 26.71 0.38
N ASP A 223 -27.37 27.64 0.49
CA ASP A 223 -26.31 27.91 -0.49
C ASP A 223 -24.95 27.60 0.14
N LEU A 224 -24.11 26.84 -0.57
CA LEU A 224 -22.73 26.55 -0.20
C LEU A 224 -21.78 27.42 -1.02
N VAL A 225 -21.01 28.25 -0.32
CA VAL A 225 -20.03 29.16 -0.92
C VAL A 225 -18.63 28.71 -0.51
N ARG A 226 -17.70 28.63 -1.47
CA ARG A 226 -16.30 28.28 -1.17
C ARG A 226 -15.61 29.41 -0.40
N SER A 227 -15.11 29.11 0.80
CA SER A 227 -14.36 30.07 1.63
C SER A 227 -12.94 30.22 1.08
N THR A 228 -12.70 31.23 0.25
CA THR A 228 -11.39 31.49 -0.40
C THR A 228 -10.42 32.30 0.49
N GLY A 229 -10.51 32.14 1.81
CA GLY A 229 -9.67 32.88 2.77
C GLY A 229 -10.13 34.32 3.03
N SER A 230 -11.34 34.68 2.63
CA SER A 230 -11.97 35.93 3.07
C SER A 230 -12.22 35.88 4.58
N ALA A 231 -12.07 37.03 5.25
CA ALA A 231 -12.46 37.15 6.65
C ALA A 231 -13.95 36.80 6.81
N PRO A 232 -14.36 36.24 7.96
CA PRO A 232 -15.77 36.00 8.24
C PRO A 232 -16.56 37.29 8.05
N PRO A 233 -17.76 37.21 7.44
CA PRO A 233 -18.61 38.37 7.23
C PRO A 233 -18.91 39.04 8.59
N SER A 234 -18.77 40.37 8.63
CA SER A 234 -19.15 41.16 9.81
C SER A 234 -20.68 41.30 9.96
N VAL A 235 -21.41 40.99 8.90
CA VAL A 235 -22.88 40.98 8.84
C VAL A 235 -23.32 39.55 8.56
N LEU A 236 -23.89 38.89 9.57
CA LEU A 236 -24.36 37.51 9.48
C LEU A 236 -25.78 37.40 8.94
N VAL A 237 -26.52 38.51 8.82
CA VAL A 237 -27.91 38.56 8.37
C VAL A 237 -28.08 39.75 7.42
N TYR A 238 -28.53 39.47 6.20
CA TYR A 238 -28.89 40.48 5.20
C TYR A 238 -30.42 40.68 5.22
N PRO A 239 -30.92 41.87 5.61
CA PRO A 239 -32.35 42.14 5.69
C PRO A 239 -32.98 42.33 4.30
N PRO A 240 -34.31 42.12 4.17
CA PRO A 240 -34.99 42.13 2.88
C PRO A 240 -35.04 43.53 2.24
N ASP A 241 -34.83 44.58 3.05
CA ASP A 241 -34.93 45.98 2.64
C ASP A 241 -33.56 46.62 2.34
N ALA A 242 -32.47 45.86 2.48
CA ALA A 242 -31.14 46.38 2.18
C ALA A 242 -30.99 46.59 0.67
N LYS A 243 -30.92 47.86 0.26
CA LYS A 243 -30.64 48.25 -1.13
C LYS A 243 -29.18 47.90 -1.46
N PRO A 244 -28.87 47.35 -2.65
CA PRO A 244 -27.50 47.09 -3.08
C PRO A 244 -26.63 48.35 -3.13
#